data_AF-A0A1H7TRM7-F1
#
_entry.id   AF-A0A1H7TRM7-F1
#
_cell.length_a   1.000
_cell.length_b   1.000
_cell.length_c   1.000
_cell.angle_alpha   90.00
_cell.angle_beta   90.00
_cell.angle_gamma   90.00
#
_symmetry.space_group_name_H-M   'P 1'
#
loop_
_entity.id
_entity.type
_entity.pdbx_description
1 polymer ?
#
loop_
_entity_poly.entity_id
_entity_poly.type
_entity_poly.pdbx_seq_one_letter_code
_entity_poly.pdbx_strand_id
1 'polypeptide(L)'
;MVEINESVKIGGYNYPVTTIGKAAFKGYSNLKEIYIATDLKKVDENAFTGLNKKNKVTIFIRTKNKKFYNRVRKVLKKAVPKNVVIKMYKY
;
A
#
# COMPACT_ATOMS: atom_id res chain seq x y z
N MET A 1 -3.60 8.31 8.78
CA MET A 1 -2.99 6.99 8.53
C MET A 1 -4.01 6.13 7.79
N VAL A 2 -3.57 5.22 6.94
CA VAL A 2 -4.44 4.21 6.29
C VAL A 2 -3.86 2.82 6.52
N GLU A 3 -4.74 1.84 6.67
CA GLU A 3 -4.37 0.43 6.83
C GLU A 3 -5.08 -0.44 5.78
N ILE A 4 -4.31 -1.27 5.09
CA ILE A 4 -4.76 -2.22 4.08
C ILE A 4 -4.50 -3.62 4.62
N ASN A 5 -5.56 -4.22 5.15
CA ASN A 5 -5.53 -5.54 5.77
C ASN A 5 -5.44 -6.67 4.74
N GLU A 6 -5.11 -7.87 5.22
CA GLU A 6 -5.02 -9.08 4.41
C GLU A 6 -6.36 -9.46 3.76
N SER A 7 -7.47 -9.23 4.46
CA SER A 7 -8.82 -9.53 3.96
C SER A 7 -9.88 -8.57 4.47
N VAL A 8 -11.03 -8.59 3.81
CA VAL A 8 -12.26 -7.89 4.21
C VAL A 8 -13.38 -8.91 4.35
N LYS A 9 -14.18 -8.80 5.41
CA LYS A 9 -15.34 -9.67 5.64
C LYS A 9 -16.60 -9.04 5.03
N ILE A 10 -17.24 -9.73 4.09
CA ILE A 10 -18.49 -9.30 3.44
C ILE A 10 -19.47 -10.47 3.50
N GLY A 11 -20.64 -10.27 4.12
CA GLY A 11 -21.67 -11.31 4.19
C GLY A 11 -21.23 -12.62 4.86
N GLY A 12 -20.26 -12.57 5.78
CA GLY A 12 -19.72 -13.76 6.46
C GLY A 12 -18.49 -14.38 5.79
N TYR A 13 -18.17 -13.99 4.55
CA TYR A 13 -17.04 -14.51 3.79
C TYR A 13 -15.83 -13.57 3.87
N ASN A 14 -14.63 -14.14 3.89
CA ASN A 14 -13.37 -13.40 3.88
C ASN A 14 -12.83 -13.29 2.45
N TYR A 15 -12.57 -12.06 2.01
CA TYR A 15 -12.03 -11.76 0.69
C TYR A 15 -10.62 -11.21 0.81
N PRO A 16 -9.60 -11.90 0.27
CA PRO A 16 -8.23 -11.42 0.34
C PRO A 16 -8.04 -10.15 -0.50
N VAL A 17 -7.34 -9.17 0.04
CA VAL A 17 -7.07 -7.92 -0.67
C VAL A 17 -5.88 -8.11 -1.61
N THR A 18 -6.12 -8.28 -2.90
CA THR A 18 -5.04 -8.54 -3.87
C THR A 18 -4.61 -7.31 -4.66
N THR A 19 -5.47 -6.29 -4.74
CA THR A 19 -5.31 -5.16 -5.66
C THR A 19 -5.68 -3.84 -4.99
N ILE A 20 -4.89 -2.79 -5.25
CA ILE A 20 -5.28 -1.40 -4.99
C ILE A 20 -5.83 -0.84 -6.30
N GLY A 21 -7.10 -0.45 -6.27
CA GLY A 21 -7.84 0.01 -7.46
C GLY A 21 -7.40 1.36 -8.00
N LYS A 22 -7.88 1.67 -9.21
CA LYS A 22 -7.58 2.91 -9.93
C LYS A 22 -7.91 4.12 -9.06
N ALA A 23 -6.97 5.06 -8.96
CA ALA A 23 -7.12 6.30 -8.20
C ALA A 23 -7.51 6.16 -6.71
N ALA A 24 -7.35 4.98 -6.09
CA ALA A 24 -7.82 4.71 -4.71
C ALA A 24 -7.35 5.72 -3.65
N PHE A 25 -6.12 6.23 -3.77
CA PHE A 25 -5.53 7.25 -2.89
C PHE A 25 -5.15 8.52 -3.65
N LYS A 26 -5.80 8.79 -4.79
CA LYS A 26 -5.52 9.99 -5.59
C LYS A 26 -5.86 11.26 -4.80
N GLY A 27 -4.92 12.19 -4.71
CA GLY A 27 -5.13 13.50 -4.09
C GLY A 27 -5.09 13.54 -2.56
N TYR A 28 -4.82 12.42 -1.89
CA TYR A 28 -4.71 12.36 -0.43
C TYR A 28 -3.38 12.97 0.08
N SER A 29 -3.23 14.28 -0.04
CA SER A 29 -1.99 15.02 0.29
C SER A 29 -1.64 15.05 1.77
N ASN A 30 -2.58 14.72 2.64
CA ASN A 30 -2.41 14.75 4.10
C ASN A 30 -1.95 13.39 4.66
N LEU A 31 -1.90 12.33 3.84
CA LEU A 31 -1.45 11.02 4.27
C LEU A 31 0.05 11.02 4.55
N LYS A 32 0.42 10.65 5.78
CA LYS A 32 1.83 10.47 6.18
C LYS A 32 2.25 9.00 6.18
N GLU A 33 1.31 8.12 6.50
CA GLU A 33 1.58 6.70 6.75
C GLU A 33 0.51 5.80 6.15
N ILE A 34 0.98 4.75 5.47
CA ILE A 34 0.15 3.68 4.89
C ILE A 34 0.72 2.35 5.35
N TYR A 35 -0.12 1.50 5.93
CA TYR A 35 0.25 0.17 6.38
C TYR A 35 -0.35 -0.87 5.45
N ILE A 36 0.46 -1.81 4.98
CA ILE A 36 0.06 -2.87 4.06
C ILE A 36 0.42 -4.21 4.66
N ALA A 37 -0.59 -5.02 4.98
CA ALA A 37 -0.43 -6.38 5.49
C ALA A 37 -0.69 -7.45 4.42
N THR A 38 -1.13 -7.08 3.21
CA THR A 38 -1.56 -8.04 2.19
C THR A 38 -0.51 -8.37 1.11
N ASP A 39 -0.62 -9.55 0.49
CA ASP A 39 0.18 -10.01 -0.66
C ASP A 39 -0.28 -9.32 -1.95
N LEU A 40 -0.05 -8.01 -2.02
CA LEU A 40 -0.49 -7.17 -3.11
C LEU A 40 0.10 -7.63 -4.45
N LYS A 41 -0.78 -7.97 -5.39
CA LYS A 41 -0.41 -8.42 -6.75
C LYS A 41 -0.38 -7.27 -7.73
N LYS A 42 -1.27 -6.30 -7.56
CA LYS A 42 -1.46 -5.20 -8.51
C LYS A 42 -1.78 -3.89 -7.81
N VAL A 43 -1.28 -2.81 -8.39
CA VAL A 43 -1.74 -1.44 -8.13
C VAL A 43 -2.15 -0.88 -9.47
N ASP A 44 -3.39 -0.44 -9.57
CA ASP A 44 -3.92 0.14 -10.79
C ASP A 44 -3.47 1.59 -10.97
N GLU A 45 -3.69 2.11 -12.17
CA GLU A 45 -3.22 3.42 -12.59
C GLU A 45 -3.65 4.53 -11.62
N ASN A 46 -2.73 5.47 -11.40
CA ASN A 46 -2.96 6.67 -10.60
C ASN A 46 -3.40 6.44 -9.15
N ALA A 47 -3.32 5.21 -8.63
CA ALA A 47 -3.75 4.89 -7.27
C ALA A 47 -3.11 5.79 -6.21
N PHE A 48 -1.87 6.24 -6.43
CA PHE A 48 -1.10 7.06 -5.48
C PHE A 48 -0.76 8.46 -6.01
N THR A 49 -1.41 8.92 -7.08
CA THR A 49 -1.13 10.22 -7.70
C THR A 49 -1.55 11.35 -6.76
N GLY A 50 -0.63 12.27 -6.47
CA GLY A 50 -0.91 13.43 -5.62
C GLY A 50 -0.80 13.20 -4.11
N LEU A 51 -0.27 12.04 -3.68
CA LEU A 51 0.02 11.76 -2.26
C LEU A 51 1.00 12.75 -1.61
N ASN A 52 1.71 13.60 -2.36
CA ASN A 52 3.01 14.10 -1.93
C ASN A 52 3.38 15.52 -2.40
N LYS A 53 2.44 16.47 -2.52
CA LYS A 53 2.82 17.83 -2.95
C LYS A 53 3.77 18.56 -1.97
N LYS A 54 3.75 18.24 -0.67
CA LYS A 54 4.57 18.92 0.36
C LYS A 54 5.15 18.03 1.48
N ASN A 55 4.62 16.82 1.69
CA ASN A 55 4.97 15.95 2.82
C ASN A 55 5.59 14.61 2.40
N LYS A 56 6.43 14.04 3.26
CA LYS A 56 7.03 12.71 3.09
C LYS A 56 6.03 11.63 3.51
N VAL A 57 5.65 10.76 2.57
CA VAL A 57 4.80 9.60 2.85
C VAL A 57 5.68 8.37 3.08
N THR A 58 5.36 7.59 4.11
CA THR A 58 5.99 6.29 4.37
C THR A 58 4.96 5.17 4.22
N ILE A 59 5.31 4.15 3.45
CA ILE A 59 4.55 2.91 3.35
C ILE A 59 5.27 1.83 4.16
N PHE A 60 4.56 1.25 5.12
CA PHE A 60 5.03 0.17 5.96
C PHE A 60 4.42 -1.15 5.50
N ILE A 61 5.25 -2.04 4.98
CA ILE A 61 4.85 -3.41 4.67
C ILE A 61 5.00 -4.24 5.94
N ARG A 62 3.87 -4.66 6.52
CA ARG A 62 3.79 -5.42 7.76
C ARG A 62 4.07 -6.89 7.49
N THR A 63 5.31 -7.30 7.69
CA THR A 63 5.74 -8.68 7.45
C THR A 63 7.07 -8.98 8.13
N LYS A 64 7.27 -10.25 8.50
CA LYS A 64 8.60 -10.80 8.85
C LYS A 64 9.27 -11.47 7.64
N ASN A 65 8.53 -11.73 6.57
CA ASN A 65 8.99 -12.49 5.42
C ASN A 65 9.65 -11.57 4.37
N LYS A 66 10.97 -11.71 4.21
CA LYS A 66 11.75 -10.92 3.25
C LYS A 66 11.34 -11.15 1.78
N LYS A 67 10.94 -12.38 1.42
CA LYS A 67 10.45 -12.69 0.06
C LYS A 67 9.14 -11.95 -0.21
N PHE A 68 8.20 -12.00 0.74
CA PHE A 68 6.95 -11.25 0.67
C PHE A 68 7.21 -9.73 0.55
N TYR A 69 8.05 -9.18 1.43
CA TYR A 69 8.43 -7.78 1.41
C TYR A 69 8.94 -7.33 0.03
N ASN A 70 9.87 -8.10 -0.55
CA ASN A 70 10.45 -7.77 -1.84
C ASN A 70 9.43 -7.81 -2.98
N ARG A 71 8.50 -8.77 -2.97
CA ARG A 71 7.41 -8.87 -3.97
C ARG A 71 6.49 -7.66 -3.89
N VAL A 72 5.93 -7.38 -2.71
CA VAL A 72 5.00 -6.26 -2.50
C VAL A 72 5.69 -4.91 -2.76
N ARG A 73 6.93 -4.73 -2.28
CA ARG A 73 7.74 -3.54 -2.57
C ARG A 73 7.95 -3.32 -4.06
N LYS A 74 8.16 -4.39 -4.85
CA LYS A 74 8.34 -4.28 -6.32
C LYS A 74 7.08 -3.78 -7.00
N VAL A 75 5.91 -4.23 -6.56
CA VAL A 75 4.61 -3.75 -7.08
C VAL A 75 4.39 -2.29 -6.71
N LEU A 76 4.58 -1.94 -5.43
CA LEU A 76 4.40 -0.57 -4.96
C LEU A 76 5.34 0.44 -5.61
N LYS A 77 6.64 0.09 -5.77
CA LYS A 77 7.64 0.96 -6.41
C LYS A 77 7.26 1.40 -7.83
N LYS A 78 6.44 0.62 -8.54
CA LYS A 78 5.97 0.99 -9.88
C LYS A 78 4.84 2.02 -9.86
N ALA A 79 4.10 2.08 -8.76
CA ALA A 79 2.89 2.88 -8.67
C ALA A 79 3.02 4.12 -7.78
N VAL A 80 3.98 4.15 -6.85
CA VAL A 80 4.19 5.27 -5.93
C VAL A 80 5.19 6.30 -6.48
N PRO A 81 5.03 7.60 -6.15
CA PRO A 81 6.02 8.61 -6.47
C PRO A 81 7.40 8.32 -5.84
N LYS A 82 8.49 8.80 -6.47
CA LYS A 82 9.88 8.51 -6.05
C LYS A 82 10.23 8.92 -4.62
N ASN A 83 9.57 9.95 -4.08
CA ASN A 83 9.82 10.44 -2.72
C ASN A 83 9.09 9.64 -1.62
N VAL A 84 8.24 8.68 -2.00
CA VAL A 84 7.59 7.78 -1.05
C VAL A 84 8.63 6.79 -0.53
N VAL A 85 8.75 6.71 0.79
CA VAL A 85 9.66 5.75 1.44
C VAL A 85 8.90 4.46 1.71
N ILE A 86 9.43 3.32 1.28
CA ILE A 86 8.88 2.00 1.59
C ILE A 86 9.79 1.30 2.59
N LYS A 87 9.24 0.91 3.74
CA LYS A 87 9.96 0.22 4.82
C LYS A 87 9.27 -1.10 5.18
N MET A 88 10.07 -2.06 5.63
CA MET A 88 9.54 -3.25 6.28
C MET A 88 9.23 -2.89 7.73
N TYR A 89 8.04 -3.27 8.20
CA TYR A 89 7.64 -3.13 9.59
C TYR A 89 7.39 -4.52 10.16
N LYS A 90 8.11 -4.86 11.23
CA LYS A 90 7.93 -6.13 11.92
C LYS A 90 6.88 -5.93 13.00
N TYR A 91 5.85 -6.77 13.00
CA TYR A 91 5.01 -7.00 14.17
C TYR A 91 5.76 -7.81 15.22
#